data_AF-A0A662SD90-F1
#
_entry.id   AF-A0A662SD90-F1
#
_cell.length_a   1.000
_cell.length_b   1.000
_cell.length_c   1.000
_cell.angle_alpha   90.00
_cell.angle_beta   90.00
_cell.angle_gamma   90.00
#
_symmetry.space_group_name_H-M   'P 1'
#
loop_
_entity.id
_entity.type
_entity.pdbx_description
1 polymer ?
#
loop_
_entity_poly.entity_id
_entity_poly.type
_entity_poly.pdbx_seq_one_letter_code
_entity_poly.pdbx_strand_id
1 'polypeptide(L)'
;MLVLLYLKGMGEVILHTNHVLDFIDNKVWNQLKDEIVRAHRLIETRSGPGSEFLGWLDLPYQAGVKEIIRTANRLREDMKR
;
A
#
# COMPACT_ATOMS: atom_id res chain seq x y z
N MET A 1 -11.59 11.15 -7.69
CA MET A 1 -12.57 11.06 -6.60
C MET A 1 -12.44 9.75 -5.81
N LEU A 2 -12.30 8.58 -6.46
CA LEU A 2 -12.14 7.27 -5.78
C LEU A 2 -10.81 7.08 -5.03
N VAL A 3 -9.67 7.54 -5.58
CA VAL A 3 -8.35 7.41 -4.91
C VAL A 3 -8.27 8.19 -3.58
N LEU A 4 -8.90 9.36 -3.52
CA LEU A 4 -8.93 10.20 -2.31
C LEU A 4 -9.82 9.62 -1.19
N LEU A 5 -10.79 8.76 -1.53
CA LEU A 5 -11.68 8.14 -0.54
C LEU A 5 -10.99 7.01 0.24
N TYR A 6 -10.05 6.29 -0.40
CA TYR A 6 -9.35 5.15 0.23
C TYR A 6 -8.31 5.56 1.29
N LEU A 7 -7.83 6.80 1.26
CA LEU A 7 -6.79 7.30 2.18
C LEU A 7 -7.35 7.85 3.51
N LYS A 8 -8.67 7.89 3.68
CA LYS A 8 -9.31 8.61 4.80
C LYS A 8 -9.26 7.88 6.16
N GLY A 9 -8.59 6.73 6.26
CA GLY A 9 -8.55 5.88 7.47
C GLY A 9 -7.16 5.59 8.04
N MET A 10 -6.08 6.09 7.43
CA MET A 10 -4.70 5.91 7.87
C MET A 10 -4.10 7.31 8.07
N GLY A 11 -3.22 7.51 9.05
CA GLY A 11 -2.62 8.82 9.33
C GLY A 11 -2.13 9.52 8.06
N GLU A 12 -2.20 10.85 8.03
CA GLU A 12 -2.02 11.63 6.81
C GLU A 12 -0.57 11.54 6.31
N VAL A 13 -0.32 10.67 5.33
CA VAL A 13 0.92 10.61 4.57
C VAL A 13 0.73 11.45 3.32
N ILE A 14 1.53 12.52 3.19
CA ILE A 14 1.44 13.46 2.07
C ILE A 14 2.63 13.28 1.14
N LEU A 15 2.36 13.10 -0.15
CA LEU A 15 3.39 13.14 -1.19
C LEU A 15 3.55 14.56 -1.73
N HIS A 16 4.66 15.22 -1.37
CA HIS A 16 5.02 16.55 -1.87
C HIS A 16 5.77 16.43 -3.21
N THR A 17 5.14 16.87 -4.30
CA THR A 17 5.72 16.82 -5.67
C THR A 17 6.18 18.17 -6.19
N ASN A 18 5.90 19.26 -5.47
CA ASN A 18 6.15 20.64 -5.86
C ASN A 18 7.60 20.97 -6.22
N HIS A 19 8.58 20.22 -5.71
CA HIS A 19 10.00 20.39 -6.05
C HIS A 19 10.45 19.62 -7.29
N VAL A 20 9.58 18.76 -7.85
CA VAL A 20 9.89 17.91 -8.99
C VAL A 20 9.11 18.34 -10.24
N LEU A 21 8.01 19.08 -10.07
CA LEU A 21 7.14 19.53 -11.18
C LEU A 21 7.88 20.37 -12.22
N ASP A 22 8.84 21.19 -11.82
CA ASP A 22 9.62 22.02 -12.74
C ASP A 22 10.52 21.20 -13.69
N PHE A 23 10.79 19.94 -13.34
CA PHE A 23 11.63 19.03 -14.11
C PHE A 23 10.83 18.03 -14.96
N ILE A 24 9.50 18.01 -14.84
CA ILE A 24 8.63 17.04 -15.52
C ILE A 24 7.66 17.78 -16.45
N ASP A 25 7.67 17.41 -17.73
CA ASP A 25 6.66 17.90 -18.68
C ASP A 25 5.29 17.30 -18.36
N ASN A 26 4.27 18.16 -18.23
CA ASN A 26 2.89 17.75 -18.00
C ASN A 26 2.34 16.78 -19.06
N LYS A 27 2.91 16.77 -20.28
CA LYS A 27 2.56 15.79 -21.32
C LYS A 27 2.90 14.36 -20.93
N VAL A 28 3.95 14.15 -20.13
CA VAL A 28 4.37 12.83 -19.64
C VAL A 28 3.28 12.22 -18.75
N TRP A 29 2.61 13.03 -17.93
CA TRP A 29 1.50 12.56 -17.09
C TRP A 29 0.34 12.00 -17.92
N ASN A 30 -0.01 12.66 -19.01
CA ASN A 30 -1.07 12.21 -19.90
C ASN A 30 -0.71 10.91 -20.62
N GLN A 31 0.57 10.73 -20.98
CA GLN A 31 1.06 9.51 -21.61
C GLN A 31 1.10 8.32 -20.65
N LEU A 32 1.43 8.55 -19.38
CA LEU A 32 1.50 7.50 -18.36
C LEU A 32 0.14 7.09 -17.80
N LYS A 33 -0.88 7.95 -17.91
CA LYS A 33 -2.20 7.73 -17.31
C LYS A 33 -2.80 6.37 -17.64
N ASP A 34 -2.76 5.97 -18.91
CA ASP A 34 -3.37 4.72 -19.34
C ASP A 34 -2.63 3.49 -18.81
N GLU A 35 -1.29 3.55 -18.69
CA GLU A 35 -0.48 2.50 -18.07
C GLU A 35 -0.75 2.41 -16.57
N ILE A 36 -0.89 3.54 -15.87
CA ILE A 36 -1.22 3.56 -14.45
C ILE A 36 -2.58 2.90 -14.21
N VAL A 37 -3.58 3.21 -15.04
CA VAL A 37 -4.92 2.60 -14.95
C VAL A 37 -4.85 1.09 -15.23
N ARG A 38 -4.06 0.66 -16.22
CA ARG A 38 -3.86 -0.77 -16.50
C ARG A 38 -3.21 -1.49 -15.32
N ALA A 39 -2.11 -0.95 -14.79
CA ALA A 39 -1.40 -1.52 -13.66
C ALA A 39 -2.29 -1.61 -12.42
N HIS A 40 -3.06 -0.56 -12.14
CA HIS A 40 -4.03 -0.54 -11.06
C HIS A 40 -5.07 -1.65 -11.20
N ARG A 41 -5.65 -1.83 -12.39
CA ARG A 41 -6.61 -2.91 -12.65
C ARG A 41 -6.01 -4.29 -12.45
N LEU A 42 -4.80 -4.54 -12.96
CA LEU A 42 -4.13 -5.84 -12.82
C LEU A 42 -3.98 -6.22 -11.34
N ILE A 43 -3.60 -5.27 -10.49
CA ILE A 43 -3.47 -5.45 -9.04
C ILE A 43 -4.83 -5.73 -8.39
N GLU A 44 -5.84 -4.89 -8.68
CA GLU A 44 -7.19 -5.05 -8.09
C GLU A 44 -7.87 -6.36 -8.51
N THR A 45 -7.76 -6.74 -9.78
CA THR A 45 -8.37 -7.97 -10.31
C THR A 45 -7.50 -9.20 -10.08
N ARG A 46 -6.36 -9.06 -9.37
CA ARG A 46 -5.37 -10.12 -9.13
C ARG A 46 -5.06 -10.92 -10.40
N SER A 47 -4.64 -10.22 -11.45
CA SER A 47 -4.40 -10.81 -12.76
C SER A 47 -3.07 -10.38 -13.36
N GLY A 48 -2.64 -11.10 -14.38
CA GLY A 48 -1.34 -10.88 -15.02
C GLY A 48 -0.18 -11.57 -14.29
N PRO A 49 1.05 -11.33 -14.75
CA PRO A 49 2.24 -11.98 -14.21
C PRO A 49 2.46 -11.66 -12.72
N GLY A 50 2.71 -12.69 -11.90
CA GLY A 50 3.01 -12.54 -10.47
C GLY A 50 1.77 -12.26 -9.59
N SER A 51 0.56 -12.38 -10.14
CA SER A 51 -0.68 -12.18 -9.39
C SER A 51 -0.86 -13.14 -8.20
N GLU A 52 -0.20 -14.30 -8.25
CA GLU A 52 -0.12 -15.27 -7.16
C GLU A 52 0.59 -14.74 -5.89
N PHE A 53 1.35 -13.65 -6.00
CA PHE A 53 2.09 -13.04 -4.89
C PHE A 53 1.41 -11.79 -4.30
N LEU A 54 0.15 -11.53 -4.63
CA LEU A 54 -0.58 -10.32 -4.19
C LEU A 54 -1.25 -10.43 -2.82
N GLY A 55 -0.87 -11.42 -1.98
CA GLY A 55 -1.45 -11.61 -0.64
C GLY A 55 -1.25 -10.44 0.32
N TRP A 56 -0.31 -9.53 0.03
CA TRP A 56 -0.09 -8.30 0.80
C TRP A 56 -1.24 -7.29 0.68
N LEU A 57 -2.07 -7.36 -0.35
CA LEU A 57 -3.24 -6.48 -0.52
C LEU A 57 -4.26 -6.65 0.60
N ASP A 58 -4.46 -7.90 1.04
CA ASP A 58 -5.43 -8.23 2.10
C ASP A 58 -4.81 -8.19 3.49
N LEU A 59 -3.48 -8.18 3.58
CA LEU A 59 -2.73 -8.28 4.83
C LEU A 59 -3.15 -7.24 5.88
N PRO A 60 -3.35 -5.94 5.55
CA PRO A 60 -3.79 -4.95 6.54
C PRO A 60 -5.12 -5.28 7.21
N TYR A 61 -6.01 -6.02 6.53
CA TYR A 61 -7.34 -6.37 7.01
C TYR A 61 -7.39 -7.76 7.64
N GLN A 62 -6.55 -8.69 7.17
CA GLN A 62 -6.60 -10.10 7.54
C GLN A 62 -5.44 -10.55 8.45
N ALA A 63 -4.49 -9.68 8.79
CA ALA A 63 -3.34 -10.07 9.60
C ALA A 63 -3.73 -10.60 10.98
N GLY A 64 -3.66 -11.93 11.14
CA GLY A 64 -3.80 -12.62 12.42
C GLY A 64 -2.56 -12.46 13.30
N VAL A 65 -2.38 -11.28 13.90
CA VAL A 65 -1.21 -10.98 14.75
C VAL A 65 -1.34 -11.49 16.20
N LYS A 66 -2.43 -12.18 16.52
CA LYS A 66 -2.77 -12.55 17.91
C LYS A 66 -1.70 -13.43 18.59
N GLU A 67 -1.20 -14.45 17.91
CA GLU A 67 -0.16 -15.33 18.46
C GLU A 67 1.20 -14.63 18.56
N ILE A 68 1.49 -13.71 17.64
CA ILE A 68 2.69 -12.88 17.67
C ILE A 68 2.66 -12.00 18.93
N ILE A 69 1.53 -11.33 19.19
CA ILE A 69 1.32 -10.50 20.38
C ILE A 69 1.42 -11.34 21.66
N ARG A 70 0.76 -12.51 21.71
CA ARG A 70 0.83 -13.42 22.87
C ARG A 70 2.27 -13.84 23.18
N THR A 71 3.01 -14.27 22.15
CA THR A 71 4.41 -14.70 22.31
C THR A 71 5.30 -13.55 22.75
N ALA A 72 5.15 -12.36 22.14
CA ALA A 72 5.91 -11.17 22.53
C ALA A 72 5.67 -10.78 24.00
N ASN A 73 4.44 -10.87 24.48
CA ASN A 73 4.12 -10.60 25.88
C ASN A 73 4.76 -11.64 26.82
N ARG A 74 4.70 -12.93 26.49
CA ARG A 74 5.35 -13.98 27.29
C ARG A 74 6.85 -13.74 27.44
N LEU A 75 7.54 -13.46 26.31
CA LEU A 75 8.97 -13.16 26.31
C LEU A 75 9.31 -11.93 27.16
N ARG A 76 8.46 -10.89 27.16
CA ARG A 76 8.66 -9.70 28.00
C ARG A 76 8.53 -9.98 29.49
N GLU A 77 7.63 -10.87 29.90
CA GLU A 77 7.48 -11.24 31.31
C GLU A 77 8.59 -12.17 31.79
N ASP A 78 9.03 -13.10 30.94
CA ASP A 78 10.16 -14.00 31.25
C ASP A 78 11.46 -13.20 31.49
N MET A 79 11.69 -12.09 30.77
CA MET A 79 12.85 -11.21 30.95
C MET A 79 12.81 -10.35 32.23
N LYS A 80 11.65 -10.25 32.91
CA LYS A 80 11.50 -9.46 34.15
C LYS A 80 11.70 -10.29 35.41
N ARG A 81 11.76 -11.62 35.29
CA ARG A 81 12.05 -12.56 36.38
C ARG A 81 13.55 -12.76 36.54
#